data_AF-A0A2M7M9T2-F1
#
_entry.id   AF-A0A2M7M9T2-F1
#
_cell.length_a   1.000
_cell.length_b   1.000
_cell.length_c   1.000
_cell.angle_alpha   90.00
_cell.angle_beta   90.00
_cell.angle_gamma   90.00
#
_symmetry.space_group_name_H-M   'P 1'
#
loop_
_entity.id
_entity.type
_entity.pdbx_description
1 polymer ?
#
loop_
_entity_poly.entity_id
_entity_poly.type
_entity_poly.pdbx_seq_one_letter_code
_entity_poly.pdbx_strand_id
1 'polypeptide(L)'
;MSDMIPYGKQLINAADIQAVTEVLQSDYLTQGPQIPLFEMAIAQQCDAQYAVAVNSATSALHIACLALGLEHGDWVWTSPNTFVATANCARYCGAEVDFVDIDPLTYNMSVATLTEKLAAAEALGKLPKIVIP
;
A
#
# COMPACT_ATOMS: atom_id res chain seq x y z
N MET A 1 4.54 -31.85 -19.33
CA MET A 1 4.29 -30.38 -19.26
C MET A 1 5.66 -29.73 -19.29
N SER A 2 5.85 -28.74 -20.17
CA SER A 2 7.16 -28.14 -20.48
C SER A 2 7.96 -27.74 -19.24
N ASP A 3 9.26 -28.03 -19.24
CA ASP A 3 10.29 -27.58 -18.29
C ASP A 3 10.51 -26.04 -18.37
N MET A 4 9.43 -25.27 -18.20
CA MET A 4 9.48 -23.81 -18.16
C MET A 4 9.59 -23.38 -16.70
N ILE A 5 10.68 -22.69 -16.36
CA ILE A 5 10.91 -22.12 -15.03
C ILE A 5 10.37 -20.69 -15.04
N PRO A 6 9.23 -20.41 -14.37
CA PRO A 6 8.66 -19.06 -14.36
C PRO A 6 9.44 -18.15 -13.41
N TYR A 7 9.33 -16.84 -13.63
CA TYR A 7 9.89 -15.82 -12.72
C TYR A 7 9.32 -15.91 -11.30
N GLY A 8 8.03 -16.25 -11.17
CA GLY A 8 7.36 -16.42 -9.89
C GLY A 8 6.25 -17.47 -9.96
N LYS A 9 6.04 -18.18 -8.85
CA LYS A 9 4.96 -19.14 -8.66
C LYS A 9 4.54 -19.14 -7.20
N GLN A 10 3.25 -19.20 -6.94
CA GLN A 10 2.70 -19.30 -5.60
C GLN A 10 3.06 -20.65 -4.98
N LEU A 11 3.46 -20.63 -3.71
CA LEU A 11 3.61 -21.84 -2.90
C LEU A 11 2.28 -22.08 -2.18
N ILE A 12 1.52 -23.06 -2.63
CA ILE A 12 0.25 -23.49 -2.01
C ILE A 12 0.48 -24.89 -1.45
N ASN A 13 0.15 -25.10 -0.18
CA ASN A 13 0.30 -26.35 0.53
C ASN A 13 -1.06 -26.89 1.03
N ALA A 14 -1.06 -28.04 1.70
CA ALA A 14 -2.28 -28.69 2.17
C ALA A 14 -3.07 -27.86 3.22
N ALA A 15 -2.37 -27.09 4.05
CA ALA A 15 -3.02 -26.22 5.04
C ALA A 15 -3.77 -25.06 4.36
N ASP A 16 -3.26 -24.51 3.26
CA ASP A 16 -3.95 -23.47 2.48
C ASP A 16 -5.26 -24.00 1.89
N ILE A 17 -5.24 -25.21 1.32
CA ILE A 17 -6.44 -25.88 0.77
C ILE A 17 -7.46 -26.17 1.87
N GLN A 18 -6.98 -26.63 3.03
CA GLN A 18 -7.81 -26.93 4.18
C GLN A 18 -8.50 -25.66 4.71
N ALA A 19 -7.77 -24.55 4.85
CA ALA A 19 -8.32 -23.27 5.32
C ALA A 19 -9.45 -22.77 4.40
N VAL A 20 -9.29 -22.88 3.07
CA VAL A 20 -10.35 -22.53 2.12
C VAL A 20 -11.55 -23.47 2.27
N THR A 21 -11.32 -24.77 2.40
CA THR A 21 -12.37 -25.77 2.53
C THR A 21 -13.19 -25.57 3.80
N GLU A 22 -12.55 -25.23 4.92
CA GLU A 22 -13.21 -24.92 6.18
C GLU A 22 -14.14 -23.71 6.06
N VAL A 23 -13.72 -22.65 5.35
CA VAL A 23 -14.58 -21.49 5.08
C VAL A 23 -15.76 -21.87 4.19
N LEU A 24 -15.52 -22.64 3.13
CA LEU A 24 -16.57 -23.10 2.21
C LEU A 24 -17.63 -23.98 2.87
N GLN A 25 -17.26 -24.71 3.93
CA GLN A 25 -18.17 -25.56 4.71
C GLN A 25 -18.83 -24.81 5.87
N SER A 26 -18.40 -23.59 6.18
CA SER A 26 -18.95 -22.76 7.26
C SER A 26 -20.17 -21.95 6.83
N ASP A 27 -20.84 -21.31 7.78
CA ASP A 27 -21.97 -20.41 7.52
C ASP A 27 -21.54 -19.06 6.89
N TYR A 28 -20.23 -18.74 6.83
CA TYR A 28 -19.73 -17.42 6.47
C TYR A 28 -18.73 -17.46 5.30
N LEU A 29 -19.19 -17.08 4.10
CA LEU A 29 -18.33 -16.96 2.91
C LEU A 29 -17.70 -15.57 2.70
N THR A 30 -18.22 -14.53 3.36
CA THR A 30 -17.74 -13.15 3.19
C THR A 30 -17.27 -12.58 4.53
N GLN A 31 -18.08 -11.77 5.20
CA GLN A 31 -17.79 -11.28 6.54
C GLN A 31 -18.01 -12.40 7.54
N GLY A 32 -16.90 -12.96 8.03
CA GLY A 32 -16.87 -14.05 8.98
C GLY A 32 -15.68 -13.94 9.93
N PRO A 33 -15.52 -14.90 10.85
CA PRO A 33 -14.51 -14.85 11.90
C PRO A 33 -13.06 -14.82 11.38
N GLN A 34 -12.83 -15.26 10.13
CA GLN A 34 -11.49 -15.25 9.53
C GLN A 34 -10.93 -13.83 9.33
N ILE A 35 -11.77 -12.82 9.13
CA ILE A 35 -11.33 -11.43 8.96
C ILE A 35 -10.67 -10.89 10.25
N PRO A 36 -11.35 -10.85 11.42
CA PRO A 36 -10.73 -10.33 12.64
C PRO A 36 -9.55 -11.19 13.12
N LEU A 37 -9.56 -12.51 12.84
CA LEU A 37 -8.40 -13.36 13.11
C LEU A 37 -7.19 -12.97 12.27
N PHE A 38 -7.39 -12.71 10.97
CA PHE A 38 -6.34 -12.24 10.07
C PHE A 38 -5.83 -10.86 10.48
N GLU A 39 -6.73 -9.92 10.78
CA GLU A 39 -6.36 -8.58 11.24
C GLU A 39 -5.53 -8.63 12.53
N MET A 40 -5.94 -9.43 13.52
CA MET A 40 -5.18 -9.60 14.76
C MET A 40 -3.79 -10.20 14.50
N ALA A 41 -3.70 -11.22 13.65
CA ALA A 41 -2.43 -11.85 13.31
C ALA A 41 -1.46 -10.87 12.60
N ILE A 42 -1.96 -10.06 11.67
CA ILE A 42 -1.16 -9.05 10.98
C ILE A 42 -0.75 -7.91 11.92
N ALA A 43 -1.67 -7.42 12.76
CA ALA A 43 -1.36 -6.39 13.75
C ALA A 43 -0.22 -6.85 14.68
N GLN A 44 -0.29 -8.09 15.18
CA GLN A 44 0.76 -8.68 15.99
C GLN A 44 2.08 -8.84 15.22
N GLN A 45 2.03 -9.32 13.98
CA GLN A 45 3.23 -9.54 13.15
C GLN A 45 3.95 -8.22 12.82
N CYS A 46 3.21 -7.13 12.66
CA CYS A 46 3.74 -5.81 12.33
C CYS A 46 4.04 -4.93 13.55
N ASP A 47 3.84 -5.42 14.77
CA ASP A 47 3.90 -4.62 16.01
C ASP A 47 3.02 -3.36 15.94
N ALA A 48 1.82 -3.50 15.36
CA ALA A 48 0.84 -2.44 15.20
C ALA A 48 -0.33 -2.62 16.19
N GLN A 49 -0.91 -1.52 16.65
CA GLN A 49 -2.08 -1.57 17.54
C GLN A 49 -3.35 -2.06 16.83
N TYR A 50 -3.46 -1.80 15.53
CA TYR A 50 -4.64 -2.11 14.72
C TYR A 50 -4.23 -2.58 13.32
N ALA A 51 -5.08 -3.40 12.69
CA ALA A 51 -4.99 -3.74 11.28
C ALA A 51 -6.40 -3.75 10.67
N VAL A 52 -6.48 -3.48 9.36
CA VAL A 52 -7.73 -3.48 8.60
C VAL A 52 -7.52 -4.29 7.33
N ALA A 53 -8.28 -5.36 7.16
CA ALA A 53 -8.25 -6.19 5.96
C ALA A 53 -8.99 -5.50 4.81
N VAL A 54 -8.36 -5.48 3.64
CA VAL A 54 -8.94 -4.93 2.40
C VAL A 54 -8.68 -5.85 1.23
N ASN A 55 -9.39 -5.65 0.13
CA ASN A 55 -9.28 -6.51 -1.06
C ASN A 55 -7.96 -6.38 -1.84
N SER A 56 -7.17 -5.31 -1.61
CA SER A 56 -5.88 -5.09 -2.26
C SER A 56 -5.09 -3.97 -1.57
N ALA A 57 -3.77 -3.97 -1.75
CA ALA A 57 -2.92 -2.87 -1.30
C ALA A 57 -3.23 -1.52 -1.99
N THR A 58 -3.80 -1.53 -3.21
CA THR A 58 -4.25 -0.30 -3.87
C THR A 58 -5.43 0.33 -3.12
N SER A 59 -6.41 -0.50 -2.72
CA SER A 59 -7.53 -0.04 -1.89
C SER A 59 -7.06 0.45 -0.53
N ALA A 60 -6.06 -0.21 0.08
CA ALA A 60 -5.46 0.23 1.34
C ALA A 60 -4.90 1.66 1.24
N LEU A 61 -4.09 1.93 0.21
CA LEU A 61 -3.53 3.27 -0.03
C LEU A 61 -4.63 4.31 -0.29
N HIS A 62 -5.65 3.94 -1.06
CA HIS A 62 -6.76 4.84 -1.35
C HIS A 62 -7.54 5.23 -0.08
N ILE A 63 -7.95 4.27 0.76
CA ILE A 63 -8.67 4.58 1.99
C ILE A 63 -7.80 5.30 3.02
N ALA A 64 -6.48 5.04 3.03
CA ALA A 64 -5.53 5.78 3.86
C ALA A 64 -5.46 7.26 3.44
N CYS A 65 -5.43 7.54 2.14
CA CYS A 65 -5.48 8.91 1.61
C CYS A 65 -6.80 9.60 1.99
N LEU A 66 -7.94 8.92 1.83
CA LEU A 66 -9.25 9.45 2.24
C LEU A 66 -9.30 9.73 3.75
N ALA A 67 -8.76 8.84 4.58
CA ALA A 67 -8.72 9.01 6.03
C ALA A 67 -7.85 10.19 6.48
N LEU A 68 -6.79 10.51 5.71
CA LEU A 68 -5.96 11.70 5.90
C LEU A 68 -6.59 12.97 5.31
N GLY A 69 -7.80 12.87 4.75
CA GLY A 69 -8.56 13.99 4.19
C GLY A 69 -7.95 14.52 2.89
N LEU A 70 -7.26 13.67 2.11
CA LEU A 70 -6.73 14.06 0.81
C LEU A 70 -7.87 14.38 -0.17
N GLU A 71 -7.76 15.53 -0.84
CA GLU A 71 -8.80 16.02 -1.74
C GLU A 71 -8.23 16.80 -2.94
N HIS A 72 -9.12 17.34 -3.77
CA HIS A 72 -8.73 18.15 -4.91
C HIS A 72 -7.96 19.41 -4.50
N GLY A 73 -6.88 19.71 -5.20
CA GLY A 73 -5.99 20.85 -4.91
C GLY A 73 -4.85 20.50 -3.96
N ASP A 74 -4.89 19.35 -3.29
CA ASP A 74 -3.78 18.83 -2.52
C ASP A 74 -2.70 18.21 -3.41
N TRP A 75 -1.49 18.10 -2.84
CA TRP A 75 -0.35 17.40 -3.45
C TRP A 75 0.04 16.17 -2.65
N VAL A 76 0.32 15.08 -3.35
CA VAL A 76 0.99 13.89 -2.82
C VAL A 76 2.34 13.73 -3.49
N TRP A 77 3.37 13.48 -2.67
CA TRP A 77 4.71 13.15 -3.18
C TRP A 77 5.02 11.67 -3.00
N THR A 78 5.59 11.05 -4.03
CA THR A 78 6.03 9.65 -4.01
C THR A 78 7.29 9.45 -4.87
N SER A 79 7.90 8.27 -4.82
CA SER A 79 8.94 7.88 -5.78
C SER A 79 8.36 7.55 -7.17
N PRO A 80 9.05 7.88 -8.28
CA PRO A 80 8.67 7.42 -9.62
C PRO A 80 9.05 5.94 -9.85
N ASN A 81 9.93 5.37 -9.02
CA ASN A 81 10.35 3.97 -9.08
C ASN A 81 9.54 3.13 -8.08
N THR A 82 8.24 3.01 -8.33
CA THR A 82 7.27 2.24 -7.53
C THR A 82 6.17 1.70 -8.44
N PHE A 83 5.29 0.82 -7.93
CA PHE A 83 4.12 0.41 -8.70
C PHE A 83 3.11 1.56 -8.81
N VAL A 84 2.44 1.69 -9.96
CA VAL A 84 1.58 2.86 -10.28
C VAL A 84 0.46 3.11 -9.26
N ALA A 85 0.05 2.10 -8.49
CA ALA A 85 -0.94 2.24 -7.42
C ALA A 85 -0.61 3.36 -6.43
N THR A 86 0.68 3.58 -6.14
CA THR A 86 1.16 4.59 -5.18
C THR A 86 0.83 6.02 -5.63
N ALA A 87 0.95 6.32 -6.92
CA ALA A 87 0.54 7.61 -7.47
C ALA A 87 -0.96 7.66 -7.73
N ASN A 88 -1.55 6.56 -8.19
CA ASN A 88 -2.97 6.52 -8.55
C ASN A 88 -3.90 6.73 -7.35
N CYS A 89 -3.51 6.31 -6.13
CA CYS A 89 -4.35 6.53 -4.95
C CYS A 89 -4.61 8.02 -4.68
N ALA A 90 -3.64 8.89 -4.96
CA ALA A 90 -3.82 10.33 -4.88
C ALA A 90 -4.78 10.84 -5.96
N ARG A 91 -4.62 10.35 -7.20
CA ARG A 91 -5.49 10.70 -8.33
C ARG A 91 -6.94 10.28 -8.11
N TYR A 92 -7.17 9.13 -7.46
CA TYR A 92 -8.52 8.69 -7.08
C TYR A 92 -9.21 9.66 -6.10
N CYS A 93 -8.44 10.38 -5.28
CA CYS A 93 -8.94 11.43 -4.39
C CYS A 93 -9.06 12.81 -5.09
N GLY A 94 -8.69 12.92 -6.37
CA GLY A 94 -8.66 14.17 -7.13
C GLY A 94 -7.44 15.07 -6.87
N ALA A 95 -6.46 14.58 -6.10
CA ALA A 95 -5.23 15.29 -5.76
C ALA A 95 -4.19 15.23 -6.90
N GLU A 96 -3.22 16.13 -6.84
CA GLU A 96 -2.06 16.16 -7.74
C GLU A 96 -0.91 15.30 -7.21
N VAL A 97 -0.08 14.80 -8.13
CA VAL A 97 1.08 13.96 -7.80
C VAL A 97 2.35 14.62 -8.31
N ASP A 98 3.37 14.64 -7.47
CA ASP A 98 4.73 15.00 -7.87
C ASP A 98 5.73 13.97 -7.32
N PHE A 99 6.92 13.92 -7.89
CA PHE A 99 7.87 12.84 -7.66
C PHE A 99 9.12 13.30 -6.92
N VAL A 100 9.60 12.46 -6.01
CA VAL A 100 10.90 12.61 -5.33
C VAL A 100 11.81 11.52 -5.85
N ASP A 101 13.03 11.89 -6.24
CA ASP A 101 13.97 10.94 -6.84
C ASP A 101 14.47 9.90 -5.83
N ILE A 102 15.04 8.81 -6.34
CA ILE A 102 15.49 7.66 -5.54
C ILE A 102 16.95 7.73 -5.13
N ASP A 103 17.30 6.99 -4.10
CA ASP A 103 18.69 6.61 -3.84
C ASP A 103 19.08 5.49 -4.83
N PRO A 104 20.12 5.68 -5.67
CA PRO A 104 20.50 4.70 -6.69
C PRO A 104 21.05 3.38 -6.13
N LEU A 105 21.40 3.32 -4.85
CA LEU A 105 21.90 2.10 -4.21
C LEU A 105 20.76 1.26 -3.59
N THR A 106 19.73 1.92 -3.08
CA THR A 106 18.61 1.23 -2.38
C THR A 106 17.34 1.17 -3.19
N TYR A 107 17.21 2.02 -4.22
CA TYR A 107 16.02 2.22 -5.05
C TYR A 107 14.78 2.74 -4.30
N ASN A 108 14.91 3.10 -3.03
CA ASN A 108 13.89 3.79 -2.25
C ASN A 108 13.97 5.31 -2.48
N MET A 109 12.95 6.05 -2.06
CA MET A 109 12.98 7.53 -2.10
C MET A 109 14.24 8.06 -1.38
N SER A 110 14.98 8.95 -2.05
CA SER A 110 16.19 9.54 -1.48
C SER A 110 15.82 10.58 -0.42
N VAL A 111 16.34 10.36 0.80
CA VAL A 111 16.14 11.30 1.91
C VAL A 111 16.77 12.67 1.60
N ALA A 112 17.88 12.70 0.86
CA ALA A 112 18.55 13.95 0.50
C ALA A 112 17.69 14.79 -0.46
N THR A 113 17.19 14.18 -1.54
CA THR A 113 16.34 14.89 -2.52
C THR A 113 14.99 15.27 -1.92
N LEU A 114 14.42 14.42 -1.05
CA LEU A 114 13.22 14.75 -0.28
C LEU A 114 13.44 16.00 0.59
N THR A 115 14.56 16.05 1.32
CA THR A 115 14.90 17.17 2.20
C THR A 115 15.02 18.48 1.42
N GLU A 116 15.76 18.47 0.31
CA GLU A 116 15.91 19.65 -0.56
C GLU A 116 14.56 20.12 -1.12
N LYS A 117 13.73 19.17 -1.59
CA LYS A 117 12.42 19.48 -2.16
C LYS A 117 11.45 20.05 -1.12
N LEU A 118 11.43 19.48 0.10
CA LEU A 118 10.62 20.00 1.20
C LEU A 118 11.02 21.43 1.57
N ALA A 119 12.31 21.71 1.71
CA ALA A 119 12.79 23.06 2.02
C ALA A 119 12.42 24.09 0.94
N ALA A 120 12.55 23.72 -0.34
CA ALA A 120 12.15 24.58 -1.45
C ALA A 120 10.63 24.82 -1.49
N ALA A 121 9.82 23.79 -1.23
CA ALA A 121 8.37 23.89 -1.23
C ALA A 121 7.83 24.68 -0.04
N GLU A 122 8.45 24.56 1.14
CA GLU A 122 8.12 25.36 2.32
C GLU A 122 8.30 26.86 2.05
N ALA A 123 9.43 27.24 1.43
CA ALA A 123 9.69 28.63 1.05
C ALA A 123 8.64 29.22 0.08
N LEU A 124 7.93 28.35 -0.67
CA LEU A 124 6.89 28.72 -1.62
C LEU A 124 5.46 28.53 -1.07
N GLY A 125 5.31 28.01 0.15
CA GLY A 125 4.01 27.65 0.72
C GLY A 125 3.29 26.52 -0.04
N LYS A 126 4.03 25.56 -0.58
CA LYS A 126 3.54 24.47 -1.45
C LYS A 126 3.93 23.06 -0.97
N LEU A 127 4.00 22.85 0.33
CA LEU A 127 4.30 21.53 0.89
C LEU A 127 3.25 20.50 0.44
N PRO A 128 3.64 19.22 0.25
CA PRO A 128 2.68 18.16 0.00
C PRO A 128 1.86 17.93 1.26
N LYS A 129 0.61 17.49 1.09
CA LYS A 129 -0.22 17.05 2.21
C LYS A 129 0.19 15.67 2.70
N ILE A 130 0.60 14.79 1.77
CA ILE A 130 1.01 13.41 2.05
C ILE A 130 2.31 13.11 1.31
N VAL A 131 3.21 12.39 1.97
CA VAL A 131 4.35 11.73 1.35
C VAL A 131 4.13 10.23 1.46
N ILE A 132 4.24 9.52 0.33
CA ILE A 132 4.24 8.06 0.28
C ILE A 132 5.65 7.64 -0.16
N PRO A 133 6.54 7.30 0.80
CA PRO A 133 7.95 7.09 0.55
C PRO A 133 8.26 5.85 -0.30
#